data_AF-A0A959AEF8-F1
#
_entry.id   AF-A0A959AEF8-F1
#
_cell.length_a   1.000
_cell.length_b   1.000
_cell.length_c   1.000
_cell.angle_alpha   90.00
_cell.angle_beta   90.00
_cell.angle_gamma   90.00
#
_symmetry.space_group_name_H-M   'P 1'
#
loop_
_entity.id
_entity.type
_entity.pdbx_description
1 polymer ?
#
loop_
_entity_poly.entity_id
_entity_poly.type
_entity_poly.pdbx_seq_one_letter_code
_entity_poly.pdbx_strand_id
1 'polypeptide(L)'
;MSPYLNDQPDAIILFDLIDKELRNSDTTEVTLSKQFVWSTLYPKIVFNDGHLRRLSSDLSQLTLKFMVLESQNADPLQQALDLQKALEKPQLKKHLAGVERQLVRLLDSTEEQSSEFFMAQYRMYHNVFYRASKTVTTTGYGDKLEAADFHLECFYLIQKLKYYVAWLQFSGIRVAEKTVPLFPGFWEYLNQERFKTVPLIAIYRLIAKCFSEPQEEQHFRDLLEYLNKYSSKLTEENLRECYHMAQNYCALKINQGKTEYYSIYFELQKKVVQQG
;
A
#
# COMPACT_ATOMS: atom_id res chain seq x y z
N MET A 1 23.23 13.80 15.13
CA MET A 1 22.83 13.37 13.77
C MET A 1 24.03 12.74 13.08
N SER A 2 23.84 11.66 12.32
CA SER A 2 24.89 11.09 11.48
C SER A 2 25.33 12.12 10.42
N PRO A 3 26.65 12.24 10.09
CA PRO A 3 27.13 13.08 8.97
C PRO A 3 26.48 12.73 7.62
N TYR A 4 25.87 11.55 7.53
CA TYR A 4 25.10 11.11 6.36
C TYR A 4 23.87 11.99 6.09
N LEU A 5 23.24 12.57 7.12
CA LEU A 5 22.02 13.38 6.97
C LEU A 5 22.24 14.86 7.19
N ASN A 6 23.10 15.22 8.15
CA ASN A 6 23.34 16.61 8.48
C ASN A 6 24.79 16.81 8.92
N ASP A 7 25.46 17.77 8.27
CA ASP A 7 26.79 18.27 8.61
C ASP A 7 26.76 19.70 9.19
N GLN A 8 25.57 20.31 9.34
CA GLN A 8 25.40 21.67 9.85
C GLN A 8 25.12 21.67 11.37
N PRO A 9 26.07 22.17 12.20
CA PRO A 9 25.88 22.23 13.65
C PRO A 9 24.69 23.10 14.07
N ASP A 10 24.43 24.18 13.34
CA ASP A 10 23.36 25.14 13.66
C ASP A 10 21.96 24.52 13.57
N ALA A 11 21.76 23.57 12.64
CA ALA A 11 20.50 22.83 12.51
C ALA A 11 20.25 21.89 13.70
N ILE A 12 21.31 21.37 14.33
CA ILE A 12 21.20 20.55 15.54
C ILE A 12 20.75 21.42 16.72
N ILE A 13 21.37 22.58 16.90
CA ILE A 13 21.00 23.52 17.97
C ILE A 13 19.55 23.98 17.80
N LEU A 14 19.12 24.31 16.58
CA LEU A 14 17.73 24.70 16.30
C LEU A 14 16.77 23.53 16.60
N PHE A 15 17.12 22.30 16.23
CA PHE A 15 16.32 21.11 16.54
C PHE A 15 16.16 20.93 18.05
N ASP A 16 17.26 20.98 18.81
CA ASP A 16 17.24 20.75 20.26
C ASP A 16 16.38 21.80 20.98
N LEU A 17 16.42 23.06 20.54
CA LEU A 17 15.56 24.12 21.07
C LEU A 17 14.07 23.83 20.82
N ILE A 18 13.72 23.39 19.60
CA ILE A 18 12.34 23.07 19.23
C ILE A 18 11.85 21.81 19.95
N ASP A 19 12.64 20.73 19.97
CA ASP A 19 12.30 19.47 20.63
C ASP A 19 12.09 19.67 22.14
N LYS A 20 12.98 20.45 22.78
CA LYS A 20 12.83 20.82 24.19
C LYS A 20 11.54 21.60 24.45
N GLU A 21 11.19 22.56 23.59
CA GLU A 21 9.95 23.32 23.73
C GLU A 21 8.73 22.39 23.60
N LEU A 22 8.70 21.56 22.56
CA LEU A 22 7.59 20.64 22.29
C LEU A 22 7.39 19.57 23.38
N ARG A 23 8.46 19.13 24.05
CA ARG A 23 8.39 18.14 25.13
C ARG A 23 8.03 18.73 26.49
N ASN A 24 8.32 20.01 26.71
CA ASN A 24 8.04 20.69 27.97
C ASN A 24 6.67 21.40 27.97
N SER A 25 6.01 21.54 26.81
CA SER A 25 4.72 22.19 26.70
C SER A 25 3.56 21.24 27.06
N ASP A 26 3.23 21.14 28.36
CA ASP A 26 1.89 20.67 28.81
C ASP A 26 0.80 21.75 28.56
N THR A 27 1.22 22.94 28.12
CA THR A 27 0.38 24.12 27.89
C THR A 27 0.44 24.59 26.44
N THR A 28 -0.69 25.05 25.91
CA THR A 28 -0.90 25.58 24.55
C THR A 28 -0.13 26.86 24.20
N GLU A 29 0.76 27.35 25.07
CA GLU A 29 1.50 28.60 24.90
C GLU A 29 2.94 28.31 24.45
N VAL A 30 3.27 28.69 23.21
CA VAL A 30 4.64 28.55 22.66
C VAL A 30 5.47 29.74 23.14
N THR A 31 6.52 29.47 23.93
CA THR A 31 7.37 30.51 24.53
C THR A 31 8.63 30.82 23.72
N LEU A 32 8.91 30.02 22.70
CA LEU A 32 10.11 30.13 21.87
C LEU A 32 10.03 31.33 20.89
N SER A 33 10.68 32.45 21.22
CA SER A 33 10.78 33.62 20.35
C SER A 33 11.94 33.55 19.34
N LYS A 34 11.78 34.16 18.16
CA LYS A 34 12.84 34.22 17.13
C LYS A 34 14.13 34.88 17.64
N GLN A 35 13.99 35.90 18.48
CA GLN A 35 15.11 36.63 19.07
C GLN A 35 15.91 35.74 20.03
N PHE A 36 15.22 34.95 20.86
CA PHE A 36 15.85 33.99 21.75
C PHE A 36 16.60 32.89 21.00
N VAL A 37 15.94 32.31 19.99
CA VAL A 37 16.56 31.29 19.11
C VAL A 37 17.80 31.86 18.44
N TRP A 38 17.72 33.08 17.89
CA TRP A 38 18.87 33.73 17.25
C TRP A 38 20.03 34.01 18.20
N SER A 39 19.76 34.52 19.41
CA SER A 39 20.82 34.78 20.38
C SER A 39 21.52 33.52 20.86
N THR A 40 20.82 32.38 20.82
CA THR A 40 21.38 31.07 21.17
C THR A 40 22.24 30.53 20.03
N LEU A 41 21.77 30.63 18.77
CA LEU A 41 22.49 30.16 17.59
C LEU A 41 23.73 31.01 17.26
N TYR A 42 23.60 32.33 17.33
CA TYR A 42 24.63 33.26 16.88
C TYR A 42 24.91 34.34 17.95
N PRO A 43 25.62 33.99 19.04
CA PRO A 43 25.97 34.95 20.07
C PRO A 43 26.76 36.11 19.46
N LYS A 44 26.35 37.35 19.77
CA LYS A 44 26.97 38.61 19.32
C LYS A 44 26.73 38.98 17.84
N ILE A 45 25.88 38.26 17.10
CA ILE A 45 25.48 38.65 15.74
C ILE A 45 24.10 39.32 15.78
N VAL A 46 23.94 40.44 15.05
CA VAL A 46 22.66 41.14 14.93
C VAL A 46 21.61 40.22 14.30
N PHE A 47 20.38 40.26 14.83
CA PHE A 47 19.26 39.45 14.37
C PHE A 47 19.05 39.55 12.85
N ASN A 48 19.04 38.38 12.18
CA ASN A 48 18.74 38.28 10.75
C ASN A 48 17.63 37.23 10.52
N ASP A 49 16.41 37.72 10.32
CA ASP A 49 15.23 36.88 10.10
C ASP A 49 15.34 36.03 8.83
N GLY A 50 15.99 36.53 7.77
CA GLY A 50 16.18 35.78 6.52
C GLY A 50 17.05 34.55 6.70
N HIS A 51 18.15 34.70 7.46
CA HIS A 51 19.02 33.57 7.79
C HIS A 51 18.31 32.56 8.70
N LEU A 52 17.60 33.02 9.73
CA LEU A 52 16.85 32.12 10.61
C LEU A 52 15.79 31.32 9.83
N ARG A 53 15.03 31.97 8.94
CA ARG A 53 14.05 31.28 8.07
C ARG A 53 14.71 30.23 7.18
N ARG A 54 15.88 30.52 6.62
CA ARG A 54 16.64 29.55 5.82
C ARG A 54 17.01 28.33 6.66
N LEU A 55 17.57 28.54 7.85
CA LEU A 55 17.92 27.45 8.77
C LEU A 55 16.69 26.62 9.18
N SER A 56 15.55 27.27 9.45
CA SER A 56 14.28 26.57 9.71
C SER A 56 13.79 25.75 8.52
N SER A 57 13.97 26.26 7.30
CA SER A 57 13.64 25.54 6.07
C SER A 57 14.56 24.33 5.88
N ASP A 58 15.86 24.51 6.08
CA ASP A 58 16.86 23.44 6.00
C ASP A 58 16.56 22.34 7.03
N LEU A 59 16.27 22.71 8.29
CA LEU A 59 15.84 21.77 9.33
C LEU A 59 14.56 21.04 8.94
N SER A 60 13.56 21.73 8.38
CA SER A 60 12.32 21.09 7.92
C SER A 60 12.59 20.05 6.84
N GLN A 61 13.49 20.35 5.89
CA GLN A 61 13.90 19.39 4.85
C GLN A 61 14.64 18.19 5.44
N LEU A 62 15.48 18.39 6.45
CA LEU A 62 16.15 17.30 7.18
C LEU A 62 15.13 16.40 7.87
N THR A 63 14.12 16.98 8.54
CA THR A 63 13.05 16.23 9.20
C THR A 63 12.27 15.39 8.19
N LEU A 64 11.89 15.95 7.04
CA LEU A 64 11.17 15.20 5.99
C LEU A 64 12.02 14.05 5.44
N LYS A 65 13.32 14.26 5.20
CA LYS A 65 14.23 13.17 4.79
C LYS A 65 14.35 12.08 5.84
N PHE A 66 14.42 12.47 7.12
CA PHE A 66 14.43 11.53 8.23
C PHE A 66 13.14 10.70 8.27
N MET A 67 11.96 11.33 8.13
CA MET A 67 10.68 10.61 8.08
C MET A 67 10.62 9.57 6.95
N VAL A 68 11.18 9.89 5.77
CA VAL A 68 11.28 8.92 4.67
C VAL A 68 12.17 7.74 5.04
N LEU A 69 13.33 8.00 5.66
CA LEU A 69 14.25 6.94 6.08
C LEU A 69 13.65 6.05 7.18
N GLU A 70 12.95 6.64 8.15
CA GLU A 70 12.25 5.87 9.18
C GLU A 70 11.14 5.01 8.59
N SER A 71 10.37 5.55 7.64
CA SER A 71 9.36 4.78 6.91
C SER A 71 9.98 3.63 6.12
N GLN A 72 11.16 3.80 5.52
CA GLN A 72 11.88 2.74 4.83
C GLN A 72 12.45 1.69 5.78
N ASN A 73 12.95 2.11 6.95
CA ASN A 73 13.45 1.21 7.99
C ASN A 73 12.33 0.35 8.59
N ALA A 74 11.10 0.86 8.63
CA ALA A 74 9.92 0.12 9.06
C ALA A 74 9.41 -0.91 8.05
N ASP A 75 9.94 -0.92 6.80
CA ASP A 75 9.53 -1.83 5.73
C ASP A 75 10.74 -2.64 5.20
N PRO A 76 11.06 -3.79 5.82
CA PRO A 76 12.16 -4.65 5.40
C PRO A 76 12.02 -5.20 3.97
N LEU A 77 10.78 -5.37 3.49
CA LEU A 77 10.52 -5.88 2.13
C LEU A 77 10.89 -4.83 1.10
N GLN A 78 10.44 -3.59 1.29
CA GLN A 78 10.81 -2.46 0.44
C GLN A 78 12.33 -2.23 0.43
N GLN A 79 12.97 -2.26 1.60
CA GLN A 79 14.43 -2.12 1.69
C GLN A 79 15.15 -3.21 0.89
N ALA A 80 14.72 -4.47 1.00
CA ALA A 80 15.30 -5.56 0.25
C ALA A 80 15.08 -5.44 -1.27
N LEU A 81 13.92 -4.94 -1.72
CA LEU A 81 13.65 -4.68 -3.14
C LEU A 81 14.57 -3.58 -3.70
N ASP A 82 14.80 -2.51 -2.94
CA ASP A 82 15.65 -1.41 -3.35
C ASP A 82 17.13 -1.84 -3.39
N LEU A 83 17.57 -2.63 -2.40
CA LEU A 83 18.90 -3.24 -2.41
C LEU A 83 19.09 -4.19 -3.59
N GLN A 84 18.09 -5.01 -3.94
CA GLN A 84 18.17 -5.92 -5.09
C GLN A 84 18.50 -5.15 -6.38
N LYS A 85 17.87 -3.99 -6.58
CA LYS A 85 18.13 -3.12 -7.73
C LYS A 85 19.47 -2.38 -7.64
N ALA A 86 19.87 -1.94 -6.45
CA ALA A 86 21.14 -1.24 -6.25
C ALA A 86 22.37 -2.14 -6.44
N LEU A 87 22.23 -3.45 -6.17
CA LEU A 87 23.30 -4.44 -6.19
C LEU A 87 23.51 -5.13 -7.56
N GLU A 88 22.89 -4.67 -8.64
CA GLU A 88 22.99 -5.30 -9.97
C GLU A 88 24.38 -5.25 -10.62
N LYS A 89 25.37 -4.67 -9.95
CA LYS A 89 26.75 -4.58 -10.44
C LYS A 89 27.41 -5.97 -10.46
N PRO A 90 28.16 -6.35 -11.51
CA PRO A 90 28.80 -7.67 -11.60
C PRO A 90 29.69 -8.05 -10.41
N GLN A 91 30.29 -7.07 -9.73
CA GLN A 91 31.16 -7.29 -8.57
C GLN A 91 30.37 -7.67 -7.29
N LEU A 92 29.06 -7.41 -7.25
CA LEU A 92 28.22 -7.55 -6.07
C LEU A 92 27.31 -8.79 -6.12
N LYS A 93 27.53 -9.72 -7.07
CA LYS A 93 26.71 -10.93 -7.28
C LYS A 93 26.42 -11.73 -5.99
N LYS A 94 27.42 -11.89 -5.11
CA LYS A 94 27.24 -12.60 -3.83
C LYS A 94 26.27 -11.87 -2.88
N HIS A 95 26.36 -10.54 -2.82
CA HIS A 95 25.45 -9.72 -2.00
C HIS A 95 24.04 -9.72 -2.57
N LEU A 96 23.92 -9.58 -3.90
CA LEU A 96 22.63 -9.68 -4.60
C LEU A 96 21.93 -11.02 -4.30
N ALA A 97 22.65 -12.15 -4.41
CA ALA A 97 22.10 -13.46 -4.08
C ALA A 97 21.72 -13.62 -2.59
N GLY A 98 22.35 -12.86 -1.69
CA GLY A 98 21.93 -12.77 -0.30
C GLY A 98 20.59 -12.06 -0.14
N VAL A 99 20.46 -10.89 -0.77
CA VAL A 99 19.23 -10.09 -0.76
C VAL A 99 18.06 -10.81 -1.44
N GLU A 100 18.29 -11.51 -2.55
CA GLU A 100 17.24 -12.29 -3.22
C GLU A 100 16.72 -13.44 -2.34
N ARG A 101 17.59 -14.13 -1.59
CA ARG A 101 17.16 -15.14 -0.63
C ARG A 101 16.37 -14.53 0.54
N GLN A 102 16.72 -13.33 0.97
CA GLN A 102 15.95 -12.60 1.99
C GLN A 102 14.58 -12.21 1.45
N LEU A 103 14.49 -11.69 0.22
CA LEU A 103 13.22 -11.35 -0.44
C LEU A 103 12.28 -12.54 -0.51
N VAL A 104 12.77 -13.69 -0.99
CA VAL A 104 11.98 -14.93 -1.05
C VAL A 104 11.45 -15.30 0.35
N ARG A 105 12.30 -15.26 1.39
CA ARG A 105 11.85 -15.54 2.76
C ARG A 105 10.77 -14.59 3.27
N LEU A 106 10.94 -13.28 3.03
CA LEU A 106 9.95 -12.27 3.45
C LEU A 106 8.60 -12.49 2.76
N LEU A 107 8.63 -12.76 1.45
CA LEU A 107 7.44 -13.04 0.67
C LEU A 107 6.78 -14.37 1.06
N ASP A 108 7.56 -15.44 1.25
CA ASP A 108 7.06 -16.76 1.67
C ASP A 108 6.48 -16.73 3.10
N SER A 109 7.00 -15.86 3.97
CA SER A 109 6.46 -15.66 5.31
C SER A 109 5.18 -14.81 5.34
N THR A 110 4.80 -14.21 4.22
CA THR A 110 3.60 -13.40 4.09
C THR A 110 2.44 -14.28 3.65
N GLU A 111 1.55 -14.65 4.57
CA GLU A 111 0.37 -15.45 4.23
C GLU A 111 -0.73 -14.63 3.51
N GLU A 112 -0.77 -13.32 3.77
CA GLU A 112 -1.78 -12.40 3.28
C GLU A 112 -1.45 -11.86 1.87
N GLN A 113 -2.40 -11.95 0.94
CA GLN A 113 -2.20 -11.59 -0.46
C GLN A 113 -2.95 -10.29 -0.82
N SER A 114 -2.32 -9.15 -0.57
CA SER A 114 -2.80 -7.82 -1.02
C SER A 114 -2.35 -7.46 -2.43
N SER A 115 -2.86 -6.36 -2.98
CA SER A 115 -2.30 -5.78 -4.22
C SER A 115 -0.81 -5.43 -4.07
N GLU A 116 -0.42 -4.94 -2.90
CA GLU A 116 0.95 -4.52 -2.59
C GLU A 116 1.87 -5.75 -2.53
N PHE A 117 1.37 -6.88 -2.03
CA PHE A 117 2.07 -8.16 -2.09
C PHE A 117 2.37 -8.59 -3.53
N PHE A 118 1.37 -8.55 -4.43
CA PHE A 118 1.59 -8.85 -5.86
C PHE A 118 2.51 -7.82 -6.53
N MET A 119 2.44 -6.55 -6.16
CA MET A 119 3.34 -5.51 -6.65
C MET A 119 4.80 -5.76 -6.21
N ALA A 120 5.01 -6.17 -4.96
CA ALA A 120 6.33 -6.50 -4.44
C ALA A 120 6.94 -7.71 -5.18
N GLN A 121 6.15 -8.77 -5.38
CA GLN A 121 6.58 -9.94 -6.16
C GLN A 121 6.89 -9.56 -7.61
N TYR A 122 6.02 -8.76 -8.25
CA TYR A 122 6.28 -8.21 -9.58
C TYR A 122 7.63 -7.49 -9.63
N ARG A 123 7.91 -6.58 -8.70
CA ARG A 123 9.18 -5.84 -8.66
C ARG A 123 10.37 -6.78 -8.53
N MET A 124 10.29 -7.78 -7.64
CA MET A 124 11.34 -8.77 -7.47
C MET A 124 11.60 -9.55 -8.77
N TYR A 125 10.56 -10.12 -9.37
CA TYR A 125 10.68 -10.93 -10.58
C TYR A 125 11.03 -10.09 -11.81
N HIS A 126 10.54 -8.86 -11.90
CA HIS A 126 10.90 -7.91 -12.94
C HIS A 126 12.40 -7.62 -12.91
N ASN A 127 12.97 -7.35 -11.74
CA ASN A 127 14.40 -7.12 -11.60
C ASN A 127 15.21 -8.36 -12.06
N VAL A 128 14.77 -9.57 -11.67
CA VAL A 128 15.39 -10.84 -12.12
C VAL A 128 15.31 -11.00 -13.64
N PHE A 129 14.12 -10.81 -14.21
CA PHE A 129 13.89 -10.92 -15.65
C PHE A 129 14.68 -9.87 -16.44
N TYR A 130 14.66 -8.61 -16.01
CA TYR A 130 15.37 -7.51 -16.67
C TYR A 130 16.89 -7.75 -16.72
N ARG A 131 17.47 -8.38 -15.69
CA ARG A 131 18.86 -8.82 -15.75
C ARG A 131 19.08 -9.93 -16.77
N ALA A 132 18.19 -10.93 -16.78
CA ALA A 132 18.27 -12.05 -17.73
C ALA A 132 18.05 -11.59 -19.19
N SER A 133 17.23 -10.57 -19.43
CA SER A 133 16.90 -10.09 -20.77
C SER A 133 18.04 -9.38 -21.50
N LYS A 134 19.06 -8.95 -20.75
CA LYS A 134 20.33 -8.47 -21.34
C LYS A 134 21.08 -9.59 -22.09
N THR A 135 20.71 -10.85 -21.91
CA THR A 135 21.30 -11.99 -22.62
C THR A 135 20.23 -13.07 -22.86
N VAL A 136 19.63 -13.09 -24.05
CA VAL A 136 18.50 -13.99 -24.39
C VAL A 136 18.82 -15.48 -24.19
N THR A 137 20.09 -15.88 -24.25
CA THR A 137 20.54 -17.26 -23.99
C THR A 137 20.56 -17.64 -22.49
N THR A 138 20.08 -16.77 -21.61
CA THR A 138 20.00 -17.05 -20.16
C THR A 138 19.09 -18.24 -19.90
N THR A 139 19.60 -19.23 -19.14
CA THR A 139 18.84 -20.40 -18.71
C THR A 139 17.54 -20.01 -17.99
N GLY A 140 16.42 -20.65 -18.33
CA GLY A 140 15.12 -20.38 -17.72
C GLY A 140 14.62 -18.95 -17.97
N TYR A 141 14.87 -18.40 -19.16
CA TYR A 141 14.37 -17.08 -19.57
C TYR A 141 12.84 -17.00 -19.51
N GLY A 142 12.16 -18.03 -20.04
CA GLY A 142 10.70 -18.12 -20.07
C GLY A 142 10.10 -18.05 -18.67
N ASP A 143 10.61 -18.83 -17.72
CA ASP A 143 10.11 -18.87 -16.34
C ASP A 143 10.26 -17.51 -15.63
N LYS A 144 11.36 -16.79 -15.90
CA LYS A 144 11.58 -15.45 -15.30
C LYS A 144 10.59 -14.42 -15.86
N LEU A 145 10.33 -14.49 -17.16
CA LEU A 145 9.36 -13.63 -17.83
C LEU A 145 7.94 -13.92 -17.30
N GLU A 146 7.56 -15.19 -17.26
CA GLU A 146 6.23 -15.64 -16.83
C GLU A 146 5.95 -15.24 -15.38
N ALA A 147 6.92 -15.40 -14.47
CA ALA A 147 6.77 -14.96 -13.10
C ALA A 147 6.61 -13.42 -12.98
N ALA A 148 7.36 -12.63 -13.76
CA ALA A 148 7.23 -11.18 -13.76
C ALA A 148 5.86 -10.74 -14.31
N ASP A 149 5.43 -11.34 -15.42
CA ASP A 149 4.13 -11.11 -16.05
C ASP A 149 2.98 -11.44 -15.09
N PHE A 150 2.96 -12.65 -14.51
CA PHE A 150 1.89 -13.10 -13.63
C PHE A 150 1.62 -12.16 -12.46
N HIS A 151 2.66 -11.71 -11.77
CA HIS A 151 2.50 -10.83 -10.61
C HIS A 151 2.10 -9.41 -11.01
N LEU A 152 2.57 -8.93 -12.17
CA LEU A 152 2.11 -7.65 -12.74
C LEU A 152 0.60 -7.69 -13.01
N GLU A 153 0.15 -8.78 -13.62
CA GLU A 153 -1.26 -8.97 -13.95
C GLU A 153 -2.13 -9.10 -12.72
N CYS A 154 -1.70 -9.87 -11.71
CA CYS A 154 -2.44 -9.97 -10.46
C CYS A 154 -2.62 -8.60 -9.81
N PHE A 155 -1.55 -7.82 -9.70
CA PHE A 155 -1.61 -6.44 -9.20
C PHE A 155 -2.58 -5.59 -10.02
N TYR A 156 -2.44 -5.58 -11.35
CA TYR A 156 -3.30 -4.81 -12.24
C TYR A 156 -4.78 -5.21 -12.12
N LEU A 157 -5.10 -6.50 -12.18
CA LEU A 157 -6.46 -7.00 -12.16
C LEU A 157 -7.14 -6.70 -10.82
N ILE A 158 -6.44 -6.86 -9.69
CA ILE A 158 -6.95 -6.49 -8.36
C ILE A 158 -7.31 -5.00 -8.33
N GLN A 159 -6.37 -4.13 -8.70
CA GLN A 159 -6.60 -2.68 -8.71
C GLN A 159 -7.71 -2.28 -9.68
N LYS A 160 -7.73 -2.90 -10.86
CA LYS A 160 -8.75 -2.65 -11.88
C LYS A 160 -10.15 -3.01 -11.39
N LEU A 161 -10.28 -4.16 -10.72
CA LEU A 161 -11.53 -4.61 -10.11
C LEU A 161 -11.95 -3.70 -8.95
N LYS A 162 -11.02 -3.27 -8.08
CA LYS A 162 -11.30 -2.31 -7.00
C LYS A 162 -11.94 -1.03 -7.54
N TYR A 163 -11.34 -0.43 -8.57
CA TYR A 163 -11.88 0.78 -9.19
C TYR A 163 -13.21 0.53 -9.90
N TYR A 164 -13.36 -0.63 -10.55
CA TYR A 164 -14.61 -0.97 -11.22
C TYR A 164 -15.77 -1.17 -10.22
N VAL A 165 -15.52 -1.84 -9.09
CA VAL A 165 -16.50 -2.00 -8.01
C VAL A 165 -16.86 -0.67 -7.37
N ALA A 166 -15.85 0.17 -7.06
CA ALA A 166 -16.10 1.51 -6.53
C ALA A 166 -16.99 2.34 -7.48
N TRP A 167 -16.73 2.22 -8.78
CA TRP A 167 -17.58 2.85 -9.80
C TRP A 167 -19.00 2.28 -9.82
N LEU A 168 -19.19 0.95 -9.79
CA LEU A 168 -20.51 0.33 -9.75
C LEU A 168 -21.34 0.83 -8.55
N GLN A 169 -20.72 0.88 -7.36
CA GLN A 169 -21.35 1.39 -6.15
C GLN A 169 -21.74 2.87 -6.29
N PHE A 170 -20.85 3.70 -6.84
CA PHE A 170 -21.13 5.11 -7.07
C PHE A 170 -22.24 5.33 -8.11
N SER A 171 -22.18 4.64 -9.25
CA SER A 171 -23.16 4.76 -10.34
C SER A 171 -24.53 4.19 -10.00
N GLY A 172 -24.61 3.26 -9.04
CA GLY A 172 -25.88 2.74 -8.54
C GLY A 172 -26.68 3.75 -7.71
N ILE A 173 -26.00 4.77 -7.15
CA ILE A 173 -26.62 5.79 -6.28
C ILE A 173 -26.83 7.10 -7.04
N ARG A 174 -25.96 7.42 -8.00
CA ARG A 174 -25.95 8.70 -8.73
C ARG A 174 -25.79 8.47 -10.22
N VAL A 175 -26.36 9.36 -11.04
CA VAL A 175 -26.05 9.40 -12.47
C VAL A 175 -24.57 9.70 -12.63
N ALA A 176 -23.81 8.70 -13.10
CA ALA A 176 -22.39 8.83 -13.34
C ALA A 176 -22.14 9.24 -14.80
N GLU A 177 -21.63 10.45 -15.01
CA GLU A 177 -21.23 10.92 -16.35
C GLU A 177 -19.98 10.19 -16.87
N LYS A 178 -19.15 9.65 -15.96
CA LYS A 178 -17.91 8.94 -16.28
C LYS A 178 -18.06 7.45 -16.02
N THR A 179 -17.44 6.66 -16.89
CA THR A 179 -17.40 5.19 -16.79
C THR A 179 -15.98 4.71 -16.47
N VAL A 180 -15.89 3.57 -15.78
CA VAL A 180 -14.65 2.81 -15.64
C VAL A 180 -14.70 1.66 -16.62
N PRO A 181 -14.04 1.75 -17.80
CA PRO A 181 -14.17 0.74 -18.84
C PRO A 181 -13.40 -0.53 -18.49
N LEU A 182 -13.95 -1.68 -18.86
CA LEU A 182 -13.24 -2.96 -18.91
C LEU A 182 -12.84 -3.24 -20.36
N PHE A 183 -11.70 -3.90 -20.58
CA PHE A 183 -11.29 -4.25 -21.94
C PHE A 183 -12.18 -5.39 -22.50
N PRO A 184 -12.33 -5.52 -23.83
CA PRO A 184 -13.12 -6.61 -24.42
C PRO A 184 -12.58 -7.99 -24.02
N GLY A 185 -13.44 -8.86 -23.51
CA GLY A 185 -13.03 -10.18 -23.03
C GLY A 185 -12.50 -10.22 -21.59
N PHE A 186 -12.66 -9.13 -20.81
CA PHE A 186 -12.13 -9.03 -19.45
C PHE A 186 -12.57 -10.18 -18.54
N TRP A 187 -13.85 -10.55 -18.57
CA TRP A 187 -14.38 -11.59 -17.68
C TRP A 187 -13.91 -12.98 -18.09
N GLU A 188 -13.82 -13.24 -19.39
CA GLU A 188 -13.26 -14.46 -19.97
C GLU A 188 -11.78 -14.59 -19.58
N TYR A 189 -11.04 -13.48 -19.66
CA TYR A 189 -9.63 -13.41 -19.25
C TYR A 189 -9.47 -13.70 -17.75
N LEU A 190 -10.29 -13.08 -16.91
CA LEU A 190 -10.26 -13.25 -15.46
C LEU A 190 -10.63 -14.68 -15.01
N ASN A 191 -11.31 -15.46 -15.87
CA ASN A 191 -11.73 -16.83 -15.57
C ASN A 191 -10.67 -17.89 -15.89
N GLN A 192 -9.50 -17.49 -16.43
CA GLN A 192 -8.40 -18.41 -16.67
C GLN A 192 -7.91 -19.08 -15.39
N GLU A 193 -7.46 -20.34 -15.50
CA GLU A 193 -7.02 -21.16 -14.35
C GLU A 193 -5.95 -20.45 -13.50
N ARG A 194 -5.04 -19.70 -14.12
CA ARG A 194 -3.94 -19.01 -13.45
C ARG A 194 -4.41 -18.01 -12.38
N PHE A 195 -5.60 -17.42 -12.53
CA PHE A 195 -6.13 -16.44 -11.56
C PHE A 195 -7.03 -17.06 -10.49
N LYS A 196 -7.45 -18.34 -10.64
CA LYS A 196 -8.34 -18.99 -9.66
C LYS A 196 -7.70 -19.19 -8.29
N THR A 197 -6.37 -19.21 -8.24
CA THR A 197 -5.59 -19.35 -7.00
C THR A 197 -5.44 -18.05 -6.23
N VAL A 198 -5.85 -16.91 -6.80
CA VAL A 198 -5.74 -15.57 -6.20
C VAL A 198 -7.06 -15.19 -5.52
N PRO A 199 -7.17 -15.28 -4.18
CA PRO A 199 -8.43 -15.10 -3.47
C PRO A 199 -9.07 -13.75 -3.72
N LEU A 200 -8.26 -12.68 -3.73
CA LEU A 200 -8.75 -11.31 -3.86
C LEU A 200 -9.39 -11.07 -5.24
N ILE A 201 -8.84 -11.64 -6.31
CA ILE A 201 -9.45 -11.58 -7.65
C ILE A 201 -10.82 -12.27 -7.64
N ALA A 202 -10.91 -13.45 -7.06
CA ALA A 202 -12.16 -14.21 -7.02
C ALA A 202 -13.26 -13.49 -6.21
N ILE A 203 -12.88 -12.91 -5.06
CA ILE A 203 -13.78 -12.12 -4.20
C ILE A 203 -14.26 -10.87 -4.94
N TYR A 204 -13.36 -10.06 -5.49
CA TYR A 204 -13.77 -8.84 -6.19
C TYR A 204 -14.59 -9.12 -7.46
N ARG A 205 -14.37 -10.25 -8.13
CA ARG A 205 -15.24 -10.71 -9.23
C ARG A 205 -16.67 -10.96 -8.73
N LEU A 206 -16.83 -11.63 -7.59
CA LEU A 206 -18.15 -11.87 -6.98
C LEU A 206 -18.81 -10.57 -6.53
N ILE A 207 -18.04 -9.65 -5.93
CA ILE A 207 -18.52 -8.32 -5.56
C ILE A 207 -19.01 -7.55 -6.79
N ALA A 208 -18.23 -7.54 -7.88
CA ALA A 208 -18.65 -6.89 -9.13
C ALA A 208 -19.97 -7.47 -9.65
N LYS A 209 -20.13 -8.79 -9.65
CA LYS A 209 -21.38 -9.47 -10.04
C LYS A 209 -22.54 -9.11 -9.12
N CYS A 210 -22.33 -9.01 -7.80
CA CYS A 210 -23.37 -8.58 -6.87
C CYS A 210 -23.93 -7.20 -7.22
N PHE A 211 -23.08 -6.27 -7.69
CA PHE A 211 -23.52 -4.92 -8.05
C PHE A 211 -23.99 -4.77 -9.50
N SER A 212 -23.48 -5.57 -10.44
CA SER A 212 -23.93 -5.54 -11.84
C SER A 212 -25.19 -6.37 -12.10
N GLU A 213 -25.39 -7.44 -11.34
CA GLU A 213 -26.51 -8.39 -11.45
C GLU A 213 -27.23 -8.55 -10.09
N PRO A 214 -27.73 -7.46 -9.48
CA PRO A 214 -28.19 -7.49 -8.09
C PRO A 214 -29.41 -8.37 -7.84
N GLN A 215 -30.10 -8.85 -8.88
CA GLN A 215 -31.22 -9.78 -8.73
C GLN A 215 -30.76 -11.24 -8.55
N GLU A 216 -29.54 -11.58 -8.99
CA GLU A 216 -28.98 -12.92 -8.85
C GLU A 216 -28.32 -13.08 -7.47
N GLU A 217 -29.08 -13.58 -6.51
CA GLU A 217 -28.63 -13.68 -5.12
C GLU A 217 -27.60 -14.78 -4.90
N GLN A 218 -27.41 -15.70 -5.87
CA GLN A 218 -26.37 -16.71 -5.76
C GLN A 218 -24.97 -16.08 -5.71
N HIS A 219 -24.72 -15.00 -6.44
CA HIS A 219 -23.42 -14.30 -6.40
C HIS A 219 -23.08 -13.81 -4.98
N PHE A 220 -24.08 -13.36 -4.24
CA PHE A 220 -23.88 -12.89 -2.86
C PHE A 220 -23.69 -14.05 -1.89
N ARG A 221 -24.42 -15.17 -2.06
CA ARG A 221 -24.19 -16.39 -1.27
C ARG A 221 -22.76 -16.91 -1.46
N ASP A 222 -22.29 -16.96 -2.71
CA ASP A 222 -20.93 -17.37 -3.05
C ASP A 222 -19.89 -16.39 -2.47
N LEU A 223 -20.18 -15.08 -2.48
CA LEU A 223 -19.32 -14.07 -1.86
C LEU A 223 -19.12 -14.34 -0.36
N LEU A 224 -20.20 -14.60 0.38
CA LEU A 224 -20.12 -14.90 1.81
C LEU A 224 -19.31 -16.18 2.07
N GLU A 225 -19.46 -17.22 1.24
CA GLU A 225 -18.66 -18.44 1.33
C GLU A 225 -17.16 -18.14 1.11
N TYR A 226 -16.83 -17.36 0.07
CA TYR A 226 -15.45 -17.02 -0.26
C TYR A 226 -14.80 -16.15 0.82
N LEU A 227 -15.53 -15.20 1.39
CA LEU A 227 -15.03 -14.37 2.50
C LEU A 227 -14.76 -15.20 3.75
N ASN A 228 -15.57 -16.23 4.03
CA ASN A 228 -15.29 -17.15 5.14
C ASN A 228 -14.11 -18.08 4.83
N LYS A 229 -14.01 -18.59 3.60
CA LYS A 229 -12.97 -19.51 3.17
C LYS A 229 -11.58 -18.86 3.14
N TYR A 230 -11.51 -17.59 2.74
CA TYR A 230 -10.25 -16.91 2.48
C TYR A 230 -9.90 -15.81 3.48
N SER A 231 -10.69 -15.59 4.53
CA SER A 231 -10.45 -14.51 5.50
C SER A 231 -9.00 -14.43 6.00
N SER A 232 -8.37 -15.57 6.32
CA SER A 232 -6.98 -15.62 6.79
C SER A 232 -5.91 -15.36 5.72
N LYS A 233 -6.30 -15.25 4.44
CA LYS A 233 -5.41 -14.94 3.32
C LYS A 233 -5.52 -13.48 2.86
N LEU A 234 -6.44 -12.71 3.43
CA LEU A 234 -6.59 -11.29 3.13
C LEU A 234 -5.96 -10.49 4.27
N THR A 235 -5.37 -9.35 3.92
CA THR A 235 -5.00 -8.37 4.94
C THR A 235 -6.26 -7.86 5.66
N GLU A 236 -6.11 -7.43 6.91
CA GLU A 236 -7.21 -6.87 7.70
C GLU A 236 -7.94 -5.75 6.94
N GLU A 237 -7.18 -4.86 6.28
CA GLU A 237 -7.72 -3.78 5.46
C GLU A 237 -8.58 -4.31 4.31
N ASN A 238 -8.07 -5.25 3.52
CA ASN A 238 -8.82 -5.81 2.38
C ASN A 238 -10.06 -6.57 2.84
N LEU A 239 -9.97 -7.32 3.94
CA LEU A 239 -11.09 -8.07 4.48
C LEU A 239 -12.19 -7.15 4.99
N ARG A 240 -11.80 -6.09 5.72
CA ARG A 240 -12.71 -5.03 6.17
C ARG A 240 -13.40 -4.33 5.00
N GLU A 241 -12.64 -3.97 3.95
CA GLU A 241 -13.18 -3.38 2.72
C GLU A 241 -14.22 -4.30 2.07
N CYS A 242 -13.92 -5.60 1.96
CA CYS A 242 -14.85 -6.59 1.39
C CYS A 242 -16.12 -6.76 2.23
N TYR A 243 -16.02 -6.76 3.57
CA TYR A 243 -17.20 -6.81 4.42
C TYR A 243 -18.07 -5.57 4.29
N HIS A 244 -17.47 -4.37 4.18
CA HIS A 244 -18.23 -3.16 3.89
C HIS A 244 -18.96 -3.23 2.55
N MET A 245 -18.34 -3.79 1.51
CA MET A 245 -19.00 -4.01 0.23
C MET A 245 -20.17 -5.00 0.33
N ALA A 246 -20.01 -6.09 1.10
CA ALA A 246 -21.09 -7.04 1.37
C ALA A 246 -22.25 -6.39 2.16
N GLN A 247 -21.93 -5.53 3.13
CA GLN A 247 -22.92 -4.73 3.87
C GLN A 247 -23.68 -3.77 2.95
N ASN A 248 -23.02 -3.12 1.99
CA ASN A 248 -23.66 -2.26 1.02
C ASN A 248 -24.66 -3.03 0.14
N TYR A 249 -24.34 -4.28 -0.22
CA TYR A 249 -25.30 -5.14 -0.93
C TYR A 249 -26.50 -5.51 -0.05
N CYS A 250 -26.29 -5.86 1.22
CA CYS A 250 -27.39 -6.06 2.16
C CYS A 250 -28.28 -4.82 2.28
N ALA A 251 -27.69 -3.62 2.39
CA ALA A 251 -28.43 -2.37 2.48
C ALA A 251 -29.29 -2.12 1.23
N LEU A 252 -28.76 -2.40 0.03
CA LEU A 252 -29.53 -2.35 -1.22
C LEU A 252 -30.76 -3.27 -1.16
N LYS A 253 -30.60 -4.51 -0.66
CA LYS A 253 -31.69 -5.50 -0.55
C LYS A 253 -32.73 -5.12 0.48
N ILE A 254 -32.29 -4.60 1.62
CA ILE A 254 -33.17 -4.07 2.67
C ILE A 254 -34.02 -2.92 2.13
N ASN A 255 -33.41 -2.00 1.37
CA ASN A 255 -34.14 -0.89 0.73
C ASN A 255 -35.15 -1.36 -0.32
N GLN A 256 -34.99 -2.58 -0.85
CA GLN A 256 -35.96 -3.24 -1.73
C GLN A 256 -37.03 -4.03 -0.96
N GLY A 257 -37.05 -3.96 0.37
CA GLY A 257 -38.03 -4.61 1.23
C GLY A 257 -37.65 -6.03 1.68
N LYS A 258 -36.45 -6.53 1.35
CA LYS A 258 -35.98 -7.87 1.75
C LYS A 258 -35.39 -7.86 3.17
N THR A 259 -36.27 -7.95 4.16
CA THR A 259 -35.91 -7.81 5.59
C THR A 259 -35.03 -8.95 6.11
N GLU A 260 -34.99 -10.10 5.46
CA GLU A 260 -34.10 -11.21 5.80
C GLU A 260 -32.61 -10.80 5.80
N TYR A 261 -32.25 -9.79 5.00
CA TYR A 261 -30.87 -9.27 4.90
C TYR A 261 -30.43 -8.46 6.13
N TYR A 262 -31.34 -8.04 7.03
CA TYR A 262 -30.95 -7.39 8.29
C TYR A 262 -30.08 -8.30 9.16
N SER A 263 -30.43 -9.58 9.23
CA SER A 263 -29.68 -10.58 10.00
C SER A 263 -28.25 -10.73 9.47
N ILE A 264 -28.10 -10.83 8.15
CA ILE A 264 -26.80 -10.96 7.48
C ILE A 264 -25.97 -9.69 7.68
N TYR A 265 -26.57 -8.51 7.50
CA TYR A 265 -25.89 -7.22 7.72
C TYR A 265 -25.32 -7.12 9.14
N PHE A 266 -26.10 -7.52 10.14
CA PHE A 266 -25.68 -7.50 11.54
C PHE A 266 -24.52 -8.46 11.82
N GLU A 267 -24.54 -9.67 11.26
CA GLU A 267 -23.42 -10.61 11.39
C GLU A 267 -22.14 -10.10 10.71
N LEU A 268 -22.26 -9.43 9.55
CA LEU A 268 -21.12 -8.77 8.91
C LEU A 268 -20.58 -7.63 9.77
N GLN A 269 -21.45 -6.84 10.41
CA GLN A 269 -21.04 -5.74 11.29
C GLN A 269 -20.23 -6.24 12.50
N LYS A 270 -20.62 -7.38 13.09
CA LYS A 270 -19.85 -8.00 14.16
C LYS A 270 -18.44 -8.36 13.70
N LYS A 271 -18.29 -8.94 12.51
CA LYS A 271 -16.98 -9.31 11.95
C LYS A 271 -16.07 -8.09 11.76
N VAL A 272 -16.62 -6.99 11.26
CA VAL A 272 -15.88 -5.73 11.10
C VAL A 272 -15.38 -5.20 12.45
N VAL A 273 -16.22 -5.22 13.49
CA VAL A 273 -15.86 -4.73 14.83
C VAL A 273 -14.85 -5.65 15.54
N GLN A 274 -14.93 -6.96 15.34
CA GLN A 274 -13.98 -7.92 15.92
C GLN A 274 -12.59 -7.88 15.28
N GLN A 275 -12.47 -7.26 14.09
CA GLN A 275 -11.23 -7.07 13.34
C GLN A 275 -10.68 -5.63 13.44
N GLY A 276 -11.21 -4.83 14.37
CA GLY A 276 -10.72 -3.47 14.67
C GLY A 276 -10.12 -3.41 16.05
#